data_AF-A0A0H2KT54-F1
#
_entry.id   AF-A0A0H2KT54-F1
#
_cell.length_a   1.000
_cell.length_b   1.000
_cell.length_c   1.000
_cell.angle_alpha   90.00
_cell.angle_beta   90.00
_cell.angle_gamma   90.00
#
_symmetry.space_group_name_H-M   'P 1'
#
loop_
_entity.id
_entity.type
_entity.pdbx_description
1 polymer ?
#
loop_
_entity_poly.entity_id
_entity_poly.type
_entity_poly.pdbx_seq_one_letter_code
_entity_poly.pdbx_strand_id
1 'polypeptide(L)'
;MDAETHARRLRDHLDAATPDAVRRLPLVAPGRAAYDARDLVVDTAAAWVVEVWDAAARGRSRLPGRVEGHDGYGTRVPLALAP
;
A
#
# COMPACT_ATOMS: atom_id res chain seq x y z
N MET A 1 6.19 -31.88 9.60
CA MET A 1 6.08 -31.11 8.34
C MET A 1 7.23 -30.12 8.35
N ASP A 2 8.10 -30.18 7.34
CA ASP A 2 9.29 -29.31 7.26
C ASP A 2 8.95 -27.89 6.76
N ALA A 3 9.87 -26.96 7.01
CA ALA A 3 9.72 -25.54 6.70
C ALA A 3 9.59 -25.28 5.18
N GLU A 4 10.21 -26.11 4.36
CA GLU A 4 10.18 -25.99 2.91
C GLU A 4 8.80 -26.37 2.35
N THR A 5 8.20 -27.43 2.89
CA THR A 5 6.84 -27.85 2.58
C THR A 5 5.82 -26.82 3.07
N HIS A 6 6.07 -26.16 4.21
CA HIS A 6 5.23 -25.06 4.69
C HIS A 6 5.32 -23.85 3.74
N ALA A 7 6.54 -23.41 3.39
CA ALA A 7 6.77 -22.25 2.54
C ALA A 7 6.20 -22.44 1.13
N ARG A 8 6.31 -23.65 0.57
CA ARG A 8 5.73 -24.01 -0.74
C ARG A 8 4.20 -23.92 -0.70
N ARG A 9 3.56 -24.52 0.32
CA ARG A 9 2.10 -24.45 0.48
C ARG A 9 1.58 -23.03 0.70
N LEU A 10 2.35 -22.21 1.43
CA LEU A 10 2.00 -20.80 1.64
C LEU A 10 2.04 -20.04 0.31
N ARG A 11 3.06 -20.29 -0.53
CA ARG A 11 3.21 -19.65 -1.84
C ARG A 11 2.10 -20.08 -2.80
N ASP A 12 1.83 -21.37 -2.91
CA ASP A 12 0.75 -21.90 -3.76
C ASP A 12 -0.62 -21.35 -3.33
N HIS A 13 -0.84 -21.18 -2.02
CA HIS A 13 -2.06 -20.59 -1.48
C HIS A 13 -2.17 -19.08 -1.80
N LEU A 14 -1.07 -18.34 -1.68
CA LEU A 14 -1.02 -16.92 -1.99
C LEU A 14 -1.19 -16.66 -3.49
N ASP A 15 -0.60 -17.49 -4.35
CA ASP A 15 -0.72 -17.43 -5.81
C ASP A 15 -2.14 -17.77 -6.28
N ALA A 16 -2.78 -18.76 -5.65
CA ALA A 16 -4.19 -19.08 -5.91
C ALA A 16 -5.16 -17.98 -5.42
N ALA A 17 -4.74 -17.21 -4.41
CA ALA A 17 -5.54 -16.18 -3.78
C ALA A 17 -5.36 -14.78 -4.41
N THR A 18 -4.34 -14.53 -5.24
CA THR A 18 -3.87 -13.15 -5.47
C THR A 18 -4.88 -12.23 -6.19
N PRO A 19 -5.70 -12.67 -7.16
CA PRO A 19 -6.73 -11.79 -7.72
C PRO A 19 -7.98 -11.69 -6.85
N ASP A 20 -8.34 -12.79 -6.20
CA ASP A 20 -9.66 -13.00 -5.59
C ASP A 20 -9.69 -12.63 -4.10
N ALA A 21 -8.56 -12.78 -3.40
CA ALA A 21 -8.40 -12.30 -2.02
C ALA A 21 -8.25 -10.79 -1.95
N VAL A 22 -7.65 -10.15 -2.97
CA VAL A 22 -7.66 -8.69 -3.11
C VAL A 22 -9.09 -8.17 -3.27
N ARG A 23 -9.97 -8.90 -3.97
CA ARG A 23 -11.41 -8.58 -4.07
C ARG A 23 -12.19 -8.82 -2.78
N ARG A 24 -11.70 -9.68 -1.88
CA ARG A 24 -12.35 -10.06 -0.61
C ARG A 24 -11.82 -9.30 0.60
N LEU A 25 -10.91 -8.34 0.41
CA LEU A 25 -10.53 -7.41 1.48
C LEU A 25 -11.81 -6.76 2.02
N PRO A 26 -12.15 -6.93 3.30
CA PRO A 26 -13.39 -6.40 3.84
C PRO A 26 -13.35 -4.87 3.77
N LEU A 27 -14.30 -4.30 3.03
CA LEU A 27 -14.58 -2.88 2.94
C LEU A 27 -15.18 -2.32 4.25
N VAL A 28 -14.72 -2.72 5.44
CA VAL A 28 -15.47 -2.35 6.65
C VAL A 28 -14.65 -2.32 7.94
N ALA A 29 -14.58 -1.12 8.52
CA ALA A 29 -14.85 -0.95 9.94
C ALA A 29 -16.35 -0.59 10.07
N PRO A 30 -17.20 -1.42 10.72
CA PRO A 30 -18.63 -1.12 10.84
C PRO A 30 -18.84 0.26 11.49
N GLY A 31 -19.58 1.15 10.82
CA GLY A 31 -19.91 2.50 11.31
C GLY A 31 -19.15 3.67 10.67
N ARG A 32 -18.31 3.44 9.65
CA ARG A 32 -17.71 4.51 8.82
C ARG A 32 -18.22 4.45 7.38
N ALA A 33 -18.15 5.58 6.67
CA ALA A 33 -18.48 5.66 5.25
C ALA A 33 -17.70 4.60 4.46
N ALA A 34 -18.33 4.01 3.45
CA ALA A 34 -17.67 3.07 2.56
C ALA A 34 -16.45 3.73 1.90
N TYR A 35 -15.30 3.07 1.93
CA TYR A 35 -14.08 3.50 1.24
C TYR A 35 -13.56 2.33 0.40
N ASP A 36 -13.02 2.58 -0.80
CA ASP A 36 -12.44 1.53 -1.65
C ASP A 36 -11.16 0.99 -0.99
N ALA A 37 -11.01 -0.34 -0.95
CA ALA A 37 -9.83 -0.98 -0.36
C ALA A 37 -8.54 -0.61 -1.11
N ARG A 38 -8.61 -0.37 -2.43
CA ARG A 38 -7.46 0.06 -3.24
C ARG A 38 -7.04 1.47 -2.86
N ASP A 39 -8.01 2.37 -2.66
CA ASP A 39 -7.73 3.72 -2.17
C ASP A 39 -7.07 3.68 -0.79
N LEU A 40 -7.55 2.83 0.12
CA LEU A 40 -6.94 2.66 1.43
C LEU A 40 -5.49 2.18 1.32
N VAL A 41 -5.22 1.17 0.49
CA VAL A 41 -3.87 0.61 0.31
C VAL A 41 -2.95 1.68 -0.27
N VAL A 42 -3.38 2.41 -1.31
CA VAL A 42 -2.58 3.48 -1.92
C VAL A 42 -2.33 4.60 -0.93
N ASP A 43 -3.33 5.05 -0.19
CA ASP A 43 -3.18 6.13 0.80
C ASP A 43 -2.27 5.71 1.97
N THR A 44 -2.32 4.44 2.37
CA THR A 44 -1.44 3.88 3.41
C THR A 44 0.01 3.82 2.91
N ALA A 45 0.22 3.33 1.68
CA ALA A 45 1.55 3.29 1.08
C ALA A 45 2.12 4.71 0.89
N ALA A 46 1.30 5.66 0.44
CA ALA A 46 1.70 7.05 0.28
C ALA A 46 2.11 7.68 1.61
N ALA A 47 1.36 7.42 2.70
CA ALA A 47 1.72 7.88 4.04
C ALA A 47 3.07 7.31 4.49
N TRP A 48 3.30 6.01 4.29
CA TRP A 48 4.57 5.39 4.63
C TRP A 48 5.75 5.97 3.82
N VAL A 49 5.56 6.25 2.52
CA VAL A 49 6.60 6.91 1.71
C VAL A 49 6.94 8.30 2.23
N VAL A 50 5.96 9.06 2.73
CA VAL A 50 6.21 10.37 3.38
C VAL A 50 7.09 10.18 4.63
N GLU A 51 6.79 9.21 5.48
CA GLU A 51 7.59 8.92 6.68
C GLU A 51 9.05 8.56 6.31
N VAL A 52 9.23 7.72 5.28
CA VAL A 52 10.55 7.37 4.77
C VAL A 52 11.26 8.60 4.20
N TRP A 53 10.57 9.46 3.44
CA TRP A 53 11.14 10.69 2.90
C TRP A 53 11.61 11.63 4.02
N ASP A 54 10.76 11.87 5.02
CA ASP A 54 11.09 12.74 6.15
C ASP A 54 12.30 12.21 6.93
N ALA A 55 12.39 10.88 7.09
CA ALA A 55 13.52 10.25 7.76
C ALA A 55 14.80 10.22 6.92
N ALA A 56 14.70 10.02 5.60
CA ALA A 56 15.82 9.66 4.72
C ALA A 56 16.30 10.80 3.81
N ALA A 57 15.43 11.70 3.38
CA ALA A 57 15.68 12.62 2.28
C ALA A 57 15.40 14.09 2.62
N ARG A 58 14.43 14.42 3.46
CA ARG A 58 14.07 15.81 3.76
C ARG A 58 15.26 16.63 4.29
N GLY A 59 15.50 17.78 3.69
CA GLY A 59 16.64 18.67 3.98
C GLY A 59 18.00 18.14 3.50
N ARG A 60 18.05 16.94 2.92
CA ARG A 60 19.26 16.30 2.38
C ARG A 60 19.19 16.12 0.86
N SER A 61 17.99 15.87 0.34
CA SER A 61 17.71 15.89 -1.07
C SER A 61 17.74 17.34 -1.57
N ARG A 62 18.35 17.55 -2.74
CA ARG A 62 18.30 18.85 -3.43
C ARG A 62 17.14 18.92 -4.42
N LEU A 63 16.45 17.81 -4.62
CA LEU A 63 15.36 17.67 -5.57
C LEU A 63 14.05 17.43 -4.82
N PRO A 64 12.94 18.07 -5.24
CA PRO A 64 11.63 17.76 -4.71
C PRO A 64 11.19 16.36 -5.14
N GLY A 65 10.43 15.69 -4.29
CA GLY A 65 9.79 14.41 -4.59
C GLY A 65 8.29 14.57 -4.86
N ARG A 66 7.69 13.59 -5.53
CA ARG A 66 6.24 13.48 -5.69
C ARG A 66 5.82 12.02 -5.53
N VAL A 67 4.73 11.81 -4.80
CA VAL A 67 4.07 10.50 -4.66
C VAL A 67 2.77 10.53 -5.44
N GLU A 68 2.56 9.52 -6.27
CA GLU A 68 1.37 9.37 -7.11
C GLU A 68 0.76 7.98 -6.89
N GLY A 69 -0.58 7.92 -6.89
CA GLY A 69 -1.29 6.65 -7.03
C GLY A 69 -1.38 6.25 -8.50
N HIS A 70 -1.36 4.94 -8.76
CA HIS A 70 -1.59 4.40 -10.10
C HIS A 70 -3.07 4.09 -10.34
N ASP A 71 -3.50 4.07 -11.61
CA ASP A 71 -4.86 3.72 -12.04
C ASP A 71 -5.99 4.57 -11.41
N GLY A 72 -5.67 5.76 -10.92
CA GLY A 72 -6.64 6.67 -10.31
C GLY A 72 -7.03 6.33 -8.86
N TYR A 73 -6.33 5.38 -8.22
CA TYR A 73 -6.55 5.04 -6.82
C TYR A 73 -5.79 5.96 -5.86
N GLY A 74 -6.33 6.05 -4.65
CA GLY A 74 -5.83 6.88 -3.55
C GLY A 74 -6.57 8.21 -3.49
N THR A 75 -7.05 8.57 -2.31
CA THR A 75 -7.81 9.81 -2.09
C THR A 75 -6.94 10.96 -1.61
N ARG A 76 -5.70 10.66 -1.18
CA ARG A 76 -4.76 11.64 -0.60
C ARG A 76 -3.59 11.95 -1.51
N VAL A 77 -3.41 11.18 -2.57
CA VAL A 77 -2.42 11.40 -3.62
C VAL A 77 -3.02 12.27 -4.74
N PRO A 78 -2.23 13.09 -5.45
CA PRO A 78 -0.77 13.22 -5.36
C PRO A 78 -0.28 13.98 -4.13
N LEU A 79 0.89 13.60 -3.60
CA LEU A 79 1.57 14.30 -2.51
C LEU A 79 2.88 14.90 -3.00
N ALA A 80 3.14 16.16 -2.66
CA ALA A 80 4.43 16.81 -2.90
C ALA A 80 5.34 16.63 -1.69
N LEU A 81 6.60 16.25 -1.93
CA LEU A 81 7.63 16.08 -0.91
C LEU A 81 8.64 17.20 -1.04
N ALA A 82 8.73 18.04 -0.01
CA ALA A 82 9.69 19.13 0.02
C ALA A 82 11.13 18.59 0.08
N PRO A 83 12.10 19.23 -0.60
CA PRO A 83 13.52 18.85 -0.56
C PRO A 83 14.07 18.67 0.85
#